data_AF-A0A957Q186-F1
#
_entry.id   AF-A0A957Q186-F1
#
_cell.length_a   1.000
_cell.length_b   1.000
_cell.length_c   1.000
_cell.angle_alpha   90.00
_cell.angle_beta   90.00
_cell.angle_gamma   90.00
#
_symmetry.space_group_name_H-M   'P 1'
#
loop_
_entity.id
_entity.type
_entity.pdbx_description
1 polymer ?
#
loop_
_entity_poly.entity_id
_entity_poly.type
_entity_poly.pdbx_seq_one_letter_code
_entity_poly.pdbx_strand_id
1 'polypeptide(L)' 'ACDTHYPWQSEEVVKGGTIKIEDGCVNVTNEPGLGIELDREALAKLHETYKASGLTKRDDAIEMQKVQPGWKFEATRW' A
#
# COMPACT_ATOMS: atom_id res chain seq x y z
N ALA A 1 -1.16 -2.33 20.01
CA ALA A 1 -0.96 -1.40 18.87
C ALA A 1 -0.48 -2.21 17.68
N CYS A 2 -0.90 -1.86 16.48
CA CYS A 2 -0.52 -2.56 15.24
C CYS A 2 0.13 -1.57 14.28
N ASP A 3 1.20 -1.98 13.63
CA ASP A 3 1.83 -1.18 12.59
C ASP A 3 0.95 -1.18 11.34
N THR A 4 0.87 -0.03 10.67
CA THR A 4 0.17 0.10 9.40
C THR A 4 0.82 1.15 8.52
N HIS A 5 0.82 0.90 7.21
CA HIS A 5 1.26 1.87 6.20
C HIS A 5 0.11 2.70 5.64
N TYR A 6 -1.11 2.57 6.18
CA TYR A 6 -2.31 3.26 5.67
C TYR A 6 -2.15 4.78 5.51
N PRO A 7 -1.45 5.51 6.41
CA PRO A 7 -1.19 6.94 6.24
C PRO A 7 -0.35 7.30 5.00
N TRP A 8 0.40 6.34 4.44
CA TRP A 8 1.22 6.52 3.24
C TRP A 8 0.50 6.10 1.95
N GLN A 9 -0.71 5.57 2.05
CA GLN A 9 -1.51 5.13 0.90
C GLN A 9 -2.61 6.15 0.60
N SER A 10 -2.73 6.54 -0.66
CA SER A 10 -3.76 7.48 -1.14
C SER A 10 -4.86 6.82 -1.97
N GLU A 11 -4.62 5.61 -2.47
CA GLU A 11 -5.53 4.90 -3.38
C GLU A 11 -6.16 3.69 -2.68
N GLU A 12 -7.39 3.36 -3.05
CA GLU A 12 -8.18 2.31 -2.39
C GLU A 12 -9.02 1.54 -3.41
N VAL A 13 -9.15 0.23 -3.21
CA VAL A 13 -9.97 -0.69 -4.02
C VAL A 13 -11.25 -1.11 -3.30
N VAL A 14 -11.42 -0.73 -2.04
CA VAL A 14 -12.64 -0.96 -1.26
C VAL A 14 -13.66 0.15 -1.54
N LYS A 15 -14.94 -0.24 -1.73
CA LYS A 15 -16.03 0.72 -1.87
C LYS A 15 -16.21 1.53 -0.59
N GLY A 16 -16.58 2.81 -0.76
CA GLY A 16 -16.73 3.75 0.36
C GLY A 16 -15.44 4.47 0.72
N GLY A 17 -14.34 4.16 0.03
CA GLY A 17 -13.05 4.84 0.18
C GLY A 17 -12.26 4.31 1.37
N THR A 18 -11.40 5.18 1.91
CA THR A 18 -10.43 4.79 2.93
C THR A 18 -11.08 4.37 4.25
N ILE A 19 -10.58 3.27 4.82
CA ILE A 19 -10.94 2.78 6.14
C ILE A 19 -10.48 3.82 7.17
N LYS A 20 -11.42 4.27 8.00
CA LYS A 20 -11.13 5.29 9.00
C LYS A 20 -10.30 4.72 10.15
N ILE A 21 -9.28 5.49 10.55
CA ILE A 21 -8.53 5.30 11.79
C ILE A 21 -8.87 6.48 12.68
N GLU A 22 -9.62 6.24 13.74
CA GLU A 22 -10.10 7.25 14.69
C GLU A 22 -9.53 6.93 16.07
N ASP A 23 -8.95 7.92 16.76
CA ASP A 23 -8.25 7.75 18.03
C ASP A 23 -7.21 6.60 18.04
N GLY A 24 -6.53 6.43 16.90
CA GLY A 24 -5.52 5.38 16.70
C GLY A 24 -6.09 3.97 16.51
N CYS A 25 -7.40 3.83 16.34
CA CYS A 25 -8.10 2.55 16.22
C CYS A 25 -8.89 2.44 14.92
N VAL A 26 -9.01 1.21 14.40
CA VAL A 26 -9.97 0.88 13.33
C VAL A 26 -11.20 0.25 13.99
N ASN A 27 -12.40 0.75 13.68
CA ASN A 27 -13.63 0.16 14.17
C ASN A 27 -13.94 -1.16 13.45
N VAL A 28 -14.18 -2.23 14.21
CA VAL A 28 -14.62 -3.52 13.66
C VAL A 28 -16.13 -3.47 13.50
N THR A 29 -16.63 -3.69 12.28
CA THR A 29 -18.07 -3.69 11.99
C THR A 29 -18.71 -5.04 12.35
N ASN A 30 -20.04 -5.06 12.48
CA ASN A 30 -20.80 -6.30 12.66
C ASN A 30 -21.25 -6.93 11.33
N GLU A 31 -20.73 -6.44 10.20
CA GLU A 31 -21.07 -6.96 8.88
C GLU A 31 -20.45 -8.35 8.67
N PRO A 32 -21.11 -9.27 7.93
CA PRO A 32 -20.57 -10.59 7.67
C PRO A 32 -19.24 -10.57 6.89
N GLY A 33 -18.39 -11.59 7.12
CA GLY A 33 -17.13 -11.74 6.39
C GLY A 33 -16.11 -10.67 6.76
N LEU A 34 -15.45 -10.09 5.75
CA LEU A 34 -14.51 -8.98 5.96
C LEU A 34 -15.21 -7.62 6.15
N GLY A 35 -16.53 -7.54 5.96
CA GLY A 35 -17.29 -6.30 6.07
C GLY A 35 -16.97 -5.24 5.03
N ILE A 36 -16.44 -5.64 3.86
CA ILE A 36 -16.06 -4.75 2.75
C ILE A 36 -16.60 -5.25 1.41
N GLU A 37 -16.78 -4.31 0.47
CA GLU A 37 -17.08 -4.60 -0.93
C GLU A 37 -15.96 -4.11 -1.83
N LEU A 38 -15.68 -4.84 -2.92
CA LEU A 38 -14.71 -4.43 -3.91
C LEU A 38 -15.27 -3.36 -4.85
N ASP A 39 -14.55 -2.27 -5.01
CA ASP A 39 -14.72 -1.30 -6.08
C ASP A 39 -14.00 -1.80 -7.34
N ARG A 40 -14.78 -2.25 -8.32
CA ARG A 40 -14.24 -2.83 -9.56
C ARG A 40 -13.65 -1.78 -10.49
N GLU A 41 -14.11 -0.53 -10.42
CA GLU A 41 -13.59 0.55 -11.25
C GLU A 41 -12.23 1.01 -10.72
N ALA A 42 -12.12 1.21 -9.39
CA ALA A 42 -10.86 1.52 -8.75
C ALA A 42 -9.83 0.40 -8.95
N LEU A 43 -10.24 -0.86 -8.83
CA LEU A 43 -9.39 -2.01 -9.12
C LEU A 43 -8.88 -2.00 -10.57
N ALA A 44 -9.75 -1.77 -11.55
CA ALA A 44 -9.37 -1.71 -12.96
C ALA A 44 -8.35 -0.59 -13.21
N LYS A 45 -8.56 0.59 -12.60
CA LYS A 45 -7.64 1.72 -12.70
C LYS A 45 -6.24 1.39 -12.14
N LEU A 46 -6.17 0.79 -10.95
CA LEU A 46 -4.89 0.41 -10.35
C LEU A 46 -4.23 -0.74 -11.13
N HIS A 47 -5.01 -1.63 -11.74
CA HIS A 47 -4.49 -2.65 -12.63
C HIS A 47 -3.83 -2.06 -13.89
N GLU A 48 -4.45 -1.07 -14.53
CA GLU A 48 -3.80 -0.36 -15.66
C GLU A 48 -2.56 0.41 -15.22
N THR A 49 -2.58 1.00 -14.02
CA THR A 49 -1.41 1.68 -13.43
C THR A 49 -0.26 0.70 -13.23
N TYR A 50 -0.55 -0.49 -12.72
CA TYR A 50 0.43 -1.57 -12.58
C TYR A 50 1.05 -1.94 -13.94
N LYS A 51 0.23 -2.19 -14.97
CA LYS A 51 0.74 -2.48 -16.33
C LYS A 51 1.63 -1.38 -16.86
N ALA A 52 1.19 -0.12 -16.73
CA ALA A 52 1.90 1.05 -17.21
C ALA A 52 3.22 1.29 -16.48
N SER A 53 3.31 0.92 -15.19
CA SER A 53 4.54 1.08 -14.39
C SER A 53 5.72 0.23 -14.89
N GLY A 54 5.43 -0.90 -15.55
CA GLY A 54 6.45 -1.89 -15.94
C GLY A 54 7.14 -2.60 -14.77
N LEU A 55 6.71 -2.36 -13.52
CA LEU A 55 7.28 -2.97 -12.33
C LEU A 55 6.71 -4.38 -12.12
N THR A 56 7.60 -5.33 -11.83
CA THR A 56 7.22 -6.73 -11.59
C THR A 56 7.65 -7.25 -10.22
N LYS A 57 8.51 -6.49 -9.52
CA LYS A 57 8.96 -6.75 -8.15
C LYS A 57 9.29 -5.43 -7.46
N ARG A 58 9.27 -5.46 -6.12
CA ARG A 58 9.82 -4.39 -5.30
C ARG A 58 11.34 -4.49 -5.29
N ASP A 59 12.03 -3.38 -5.59
CA ASP A 59 13.49 -3.30 -5.58
C ASP A 59 13.95 -1.90 -5.15
N ASP A 60 13.98 -1.67 -3.84
CA ASP A 60 14.32 -0.38 -3.24
C ASP A 60 15.79 0.01 -3.52
N ALA A 61 16.66 -0.98 -3.78
CA ALA A 61 18.09 -0.73 -4.02
C ALA A 61 18.31 0.02 -5.34
N ILE A 62 17.51 -0.25 -6.37
CA ILE A 62 17.57 0.48 -7.65
C ILE A 62 17.22 1.95 -7.45
N GLU A 63 16.19 2.26 -6.65
CA GLU A 63 15.84 3.64 -6.32
C GLU A 63 16.95 4.32 -5.50
N MET A 64 17.51 3.63 -4.50
CA MET A 64 18.64 4.16 -3.71
C MET A 64 19.87 4.47 -4.56
N GLN A 65 20.18 3.63 -5.56
CA GLN A 65 21.31 3.82 -6.47
C GLN A 65 21.19 5.09 -7.33
N LYS A 66 19.97 5.58 -7.60
CA LYS A 66 19.76 6.85 -8.31
C LYS A 66 20.25 8.06 -7.51
N VAL A 67 20.19 7.96 -6.17
CA VAL A 67 20.61 9.02 -5.24
C VAL A 67 22.04 8.83 -4.77
N GLN A 68 22.44 7.59 -4.47
CA GLN A 68 23.78 7.23 -4.01
C GLN A 68 24.33 6.07 -4.85
N PRO A 69 25.11 6.35 -5.91
CA PRO A 69 25.74 5.32 -6.72
C PRO A 69 26.65 4.42 -5.87
N GLY A 70 26.52 3.11 -6.07
CA GLY A 70 27.25 2.10 -5.31
C GLY A 70 26.57 1.65 -4.00
N TRP A 71 25.45 2.26 -3.60
CA TRP A 71 24.72 1.86 -2.39
C TRP A 71 24.27 0.39 -2.42
N LYS A 72 24.47 -0.33 -1.32
CA LYS A 72 24.00 -1.71 -1.15
C LYS A 72 23.24 -1.86 0.15
N PHE A 73 22.25 -2.75 0.13
CA PHE A 73 21.53 -3.13 1.34
C PHE A 73 22.48 -3.87 2.29
N GLU A 74 22.43 -3.49 3.56
CA GLU A 74 23.16 -4.11 4.66
C GLU A 74 22.15 -4.37 5.77
N ALA A 75 21.95 -5.63 6.14
CA ALA A 75 20.95 -6.02 7.13
C ALA A 75 21.26 -5.48 8.54
N THR A 76 22.53 -5.18 8.80
CA THR A 76 23.00 -4.64 10.07
C THR A 76 24.03 -3.56 9.76
N ARG A 77 23.80 -2.37 10.30
CA ARG A 77 24.71 -1.22 10.19
C ARG A 77 25.29 -0.78 11.52
N TRP A 78 24.67 -1.22 12.62
CA TRP A 78 25.01 -0.90 14.00
C TRP A 78 24.82 -2.14 14.85
#